data_AF-A0A2S9XS70-F1
#
_entry.id   AF-A0A2S9XS70-F1
#
_cell.length_a   1.000
_cell.length_b   1.000
_cell.length_c   1.000
_cell.angle_alpha   90.00
_cell.angle_beta   90.00
_cell.angle_gamma   90.00
#
_symmetry.space_group_name_H-M   'P 1'
#
loop_
_entity.id
_entity.type
_entity.pdbx_description
1 polymer ?
#
loop_
_entity_poly.entity_id
_entity_poly.type
_entity_poly.pdbx_seq_one_letter_code
_entity_poly.pdbx_strand_id
1 'polypeptide(L)' 'MAADILIYKSSIVPVGKDQVQHIEMTQDMAAYFNAAYPQSESILRRPEFRLSKSY' A
#
# COMPACT_ATOMS: atom_id res chain seq x y z
N MET A 1 8.66 0.31 -5.62
CA MET A 1 7.47 1.05 -5.15
C MET A 1 6.75 0.30 -4.05
N ALA A 2 6.16 -0.88 -4.29
CA ALA A 2 5.42 -1.61 -3.25
C ALA A 2 6.29 -1.91 -2.01
N ALA A 3 7.50 -2.43 -2.20
CA ALA A 3 8.44 -2.69 -1.11
C ALA A 3 8.77 -1.43 -0.30
N ASP A 4 9.02 -0.30 -0.99
CA ASP A 4 9.31 0.98 -0.35
C ASP A 4 8.13 1.45 0.51
N ILE A 5 6.89 1.33 0.02
CA ILE A 5 5.69 1.71 0.76
C ILE A 5 5.44 0.79 1.96
N LEU A 6 5.62 -0.52 1.78
CA LEU A 6 5.28 -1.54 2.77
C LEU A 6 6.30 -1.59 3.92
N ILE A 7 7.59 -1.39 3.64
CA ILE A 7 8.66 -1.35 4.66
C ILE A 7 8.43 -0.22 5.65
N TYR A 8 8.00 0.96 5.17
CA TYR A 8 7.73 2.11 6.03
C TYR A 8 6.37 2.06 6.75
N LYS A 9 5.56 1.01 6.53
CA LYS A 9 4.21 0.86 7.13
C LYS A 9 3.33 2.10 6.95
N SER A 10 3.49 2.78 5.82
CA SER A 10 2.81 4.04 5.52
C SER A 10 1.30 3.82 5.39
N SER A 11 0.52 4.60 6.14
CA SER A 11 -0.95 4.53 6.08
C SER A 11 -1.52 5.29 4.87
N ILE A 12 -0.87 6.40 4.47
CA ILE A 12 -1.35 7.29 3.41
C ILE A 12 -0.19 7.64 2.49
N VAL A 13 -0.33 7.39 1.19
CA VAL A 13 0.67 7.71 0.17
C VAL A 13 0.10 8.74 -0.81
N PRO A 14 0.67 9.95 -0.88
CA PRO A 14 0.25 10.93 -1.87
C PRO A 14 0.71 10.50 -3.26
N VAL A 15 -0.22 10.37 -4.20
CA VAL A 15 0.07 9.92 -5.57
C VAL A 15 -0.71 10.75 -6.59
N GLY A 16 -0.19 10.84 -7.82
CA GLY A 16 -0.92 11.37 -8.97
C GLY A 16 -1.99 10.39 -9.47
N LYS A 17 -2.89 10.85 -10.35
CA LYS A 17 -3.97 10.02 -10.93
C LYS A 17 -3.42 8.76 -11.61
N ASP A 18 -2.33 8.88 -12.34
CA ASP A 18 -1.71 7.77 -13.08
C ASP A 18 -1.06 6.72 -12.17
N GLN A 19 -0.85 7.06 -10.90
CA GLN A 19 -0.16 6.21 -9.93
C GLN A 19 -1.12 5.47 -8.98
N VAL A 20 -2.43 5.71 -9.09
CA VAL A 20 -3.45 5.03 -8.28
C VAL A 20 -3.37 3.51 -8.44
N GLN A 21 -3.23 3.03 -9.68
CA GLN A 21 -3.13 1.59 -9.98
C GLN A 21 -1.92 0.92 -9.30
N HIS A 22 -0.80 1.64 -9.14
CA HIS A 22 0.36 1.10 -8.43
C HIS A 22 0.09 0.91 -6.93
N ILE A 23 -0.72 1.78 -6.33
CA ILE A 23 -1.14 1.63 -4.93
C ILE A 23 -2.12 0.46 -4.80
N GLU A 24 -3.06 0.29 -5.73
CA GLU A 24 -3.96 -0.87 -5.77
C GLU A 24 -3.17 -2.19 -5.83
N MET A 25 -2.19 -2.30 -6.73
CA MET A 25 -1.30 -3.47 -6.77
C MET A 25 -0.53 -3.68 -5.46
N THR A 26 -0.11 -2.60 -4.81
CA THR A 26 0.59 -2.68 -3.52
C THR A 26 -0.33 -3.19 -2.40
N GLN A 27 -1.61 -2.79 -2.43
CA GLN A 27 -2.62 -3.29 -1.49
C GLN A 27 -2.87 -4.79 -1.65
N ASP A 28 -2.97 -5.26 -2.89
CA ASP A 28 -3.17 -6.68 -3.19
C ASP A 28 -1.97 -7.52 -2.74
N MET A 29 -0.74 -7.03 -2.97
CA MET A 29 0.48 -7.67 -2.47
C MET A 29 0.51 -7.75 -0.94
N ALA A 30 0.08 -6.70 -0.24
CA ALA A 30 0.01 -6.68 1.23
C ALA A 30 -1.02 -7.70 1.74
N ALA A 31 -2.19 -7.78 1.10
CA ALA A 31 -3.23 -8.75 1.46
C ALA A 31 -2.75 -10.19 1.22
N TYR A 32 -2.13 -10.45 0.06
CA TYR A 32 -1.57 -11.75 -0.27
C TYR A 32 -0.50 -12.18 0.75
N PHE A 33 0.42 -11.29 1.09
CA PHE A 33 1.47 -11.59 2.07
C PHE A 33 0.90 -11.90 3.45
N ASN A 34 -0.06 -11.10 3.94
CA ASN A 34 -0.70 -11.35 5.23
C ASN A 34 -1.49 -12.67 5.26
N ALA A 35 -2.07 -13.08 4.12
CA ALA A 35 -2.74 -14.37 3.98
C ALA A 35 -1.74 -15.54 3.92
N ALA A 36 -0.60 -15.37 3.25
CA ALA A 36 0.45 -16.37 3.15
C ALA A 36 1.22 -16.55 4.48
N TYR A 37 1.33 -15.49 5.28
CA TYR A 37 2.04 -15.47 6.57
C TYR A 37 1.11 -14.99 7.70
N PRO A 38 0.14 -15.82 8.13
CA PRO A 38 -0.79 -15.44 9.19
C PRO A 38 -0.07 -15.36 10.53
N GLN A 39 -0.20 -14.21 11.20
CA GLN A 39 0.20 -13.98 12.59
C GLN A 39 -0.98 -13.40 13.39
N SER A 40 -0.81 -13.25 14.71
CA SER A 40 -1.83 -12.66 15.60
C SER A 40 -2.23 -11.23 15.19
N GLU A 41 -1.38 -10.53 14.44
CA GLU A 41 -1.65 -9.23 13.84
C GLU A 41 -1.19 -9.19 12.38
N SER A 42 -1.80 -8.33 11.56
CA SER A 42 -1.40 -8.12 10.17
C SER A 42 0.04 -7.58 10.08
N ILE A 43 0.93 -8.32 9.39
CA ILE A 43 2.35 -7.99 9.28
C ILE A 43 2.55 -6.73 8.44
N LEU A 44 1.89 -6.67 7.28
CA LEU A 44 1.93 -5.54 6.35
C LEU A 44 0.64 -4.73 6.44
N ARG A 45 0.78 -3.40 6.50
CA ARG A 45 -0.37 -2.49 6.44
C ARG A 45 -0.83 -2.32 5.01
N ARG A 46 -2.13 -2.21 4.81
CA ARG A 46 -2.72 -1.87 3.51
C ARG A 46 -2.63 -0.34 3.33
N PRO A 47 -1.81 0.17 2.40
CA PRO A 47 -1.63 1.60 2.22
C PRO A 47 -2.84 2.21 1.49
N GLU A 48 -3.32 3.37 1.91
CA GLU A 48 -4.32 4.13 1.16
C GLU A 48 -3.66 5.20 0.30
N PHE A 49 -4.18 5.40 -0.91
CA PHE A 49 -3.73 6.50 -1.75
C PHE A 49 -4.44 7.78 -1.35
N ARG A 50 -3.72 8.90 -1.38
CA ARG A 50 -4.29 10.24 -1.37
C ARG A 50 -3.96 10.87 -2.70
N LEU A 51 -4.99 11.26 -3.46
CA LEU A 51 -4.75 12.02 -4.67
C LEU A 51 -4.12 13.37 -4.29
N SER A 52 -2.89 13.59 -4.75
CA SER A 52 -2.26 14.90 -4.66
C SER A 52 -3.08 15.87 -5.51
N LYS A 53 -3.70 16.87 -4.88
CA LYS A 53 -4.30 17.99 -5.62
C LYS A 53 -3.17 18.79 -6.25
N SER A 54 -2.78 18.44 -7.47
CA SER A 54 -2.12 19.42 -8.33
C SER A 54 -3.19 20.44 -8.72
N TYR A 55 -2.97 21.69 -8.30
CA TYR A 55 -3.65 22.86 -8.85
C TYR A 55 -3.36 23.00 -10.34
#